data_AF-A0A9E0UWR5-F1
#
_entry.id   AF-A0A9E0UWR5-F1
#
_cell.length_a   1.000
_cell.length_b   1.000
_cell.length_c   1.000
_cell.angle_alpha   90.00
_cell.angle_beta   90.00
_cell.angle_gamma   90.00
#
_symmetry.space_group_name_H-M   'P 1'
#
loop_
_entity.id
_entity.type
_entity.pdbx_description
1 polymer ?
#
loop_
_entity_poly.entity_id
_entity_poly.type
_entity_poly.pdbx_seq_one_letter_code
_entity_poly.pdbx_strand_id
1 'polypeptide(L)'
;MKKIIEKPGKTKQELLDSLEKLKEKFKYEISGNDVEVTKITDGYKVHAEKRFIVKFHVDAEIIARDGEYELSWETNAPPGKVEDAMKKIEQTLQAF
;
A
#
# COMPACT_ATOMS: atom_id res chain seq x y z
N MET A 1 -1.23 -10.45 -7.18
CA MET A 1 -2.44 -10.55 -6.33
C MET A 1 -3.20 -9.22 -6.40
N LYS A 2 -4.52 -9.21 -6.17
CA LYS A 2 -5.35 -7.99 -6.23
C LYS A 2 -6.46 -8.05 -5.17
N LYS A 3 -6.81 -6.89 -4.61
CA LYS A 3 -7.89 -6.69 -3.64
C LYS A 3 -8.57 -5.33 -3.87
N ILE A 4 -9.89 -5.30 -3.67
CA ILE A 4 -10.69 -4.07 -3.67
C ILE A 4 -11.10 -3.75 -2.23
N ILE A 5 -11.00 -2.49 -1.85
CA ILE A 5 -11.44 -1.98 -0.55
C ILE A 5 -12.50 -0.91 -0.81
N GLU A 6 -13.75 -1.22 -0.50
CA GLU A 6 -14.87 -0.33 -0.74
C GLU A 6 -14.89 0.86 0.24
N LYS A 7 -15.21 2.03 -0.30
CA LYS A 7 -15.34 3.33 0.36
C LYS A 7 -16.55 4.09 -0.18
N PRO A 8 -17.77 3.55 0.00
CA PRO A 8 -18.97 4.14 -0.58
C PRO A 8 -19.14 5.60 -0.13
N GLY A 9 -19.47 6.47 -1.07
CA GLY A 9 -19.70 7.90 -0.82
C GLY A 9 -18.44 8.76 -0.78
N LYS A 10 -17.24 8.19 -1.01
CA LYS A 10 -16.00 8.96 -1.20
C LYS A 10 -15.67 9.12 -2.68
N THR A 11 -15.34 10.35 -3.06
CA THR A 11 -14.83 10.65 -4.41
C THR A 11 -13.38 10.18 -4.56
N LYS A 12 -12.95 9.95 -5.81
CA LYS A 12 -11.56 9.66 -6.13
C LYS A 12 -10.59 10.68 -5.53
N GLN A 13 -10.94 11.97 -5.56
CA GLN A 13 -10.07 13.04 -5.01
C GLN A 13 -9.92 12.93 -3.49
N GLU A 14 -11.01 12.70 -2.75
CA GLU A 14 -10.93 12.51 -1.29
C GLU A 14 -10.08 11.29 -0.92
N LEU A 15 -10.16 10.23 -1.74
CA LEU A 15 -9.38 9.02 -1.54
C LEU A 15 -7.90 9.26 -1.85
N LEU A 16 -7.57 10.02 -2.89
CA LEU A 16 -6.20 10.46 -3.16
C LEU A 16 -5.63 11.30 -2.01
N ASP A 17 -6.41 12.24 -1.48
CA ASP A 17 -5.99 13.09 -0.35
C ASP A 17 -5.74 12.25 0.91
N SER A 18 -6.53 11.19 1.13
CA SER A 18 -6.29 10.22 2.20
C SER A 18 -5.01 9.41 2.02
N LEU A 19 -4.65 9.04 0.78
CA LEU A 19 -3.38 8.37 0.50
C LEU A 19 -2.16 9.29 0.70
N GLU A 20 -2.27 10.60 0.43
CA GLU A 20 -1.22 11.57 0.77
C GLU A 20 -0.96 11.59 2.29
N LYS A 21 -2.03 11.69 3.09
CA LYS A 21 -1.93 11.67 4.56
C LYS A 21 -1.34 10.37 5.08
N LEU A 22 -1.69 9.24 4.45
CA LEU A 22 -1.11 7.94 4.75
C LEU A 22 0.40 7.95 4.55
N LYS A 23 0.87 8.41 3.39
CA LYS A 23 2.30 8.50 3.09
C LYS A 23 3.04 9.35 4.12
N GLU A 24 2.49 10.49 4.52
CA GLU A 24 3.09 11.35 5.55
C GLU A 24 3.19 10.64 6.90
N LYS A 25 2.13 9.93 7.31
CA LYS A 25 2.08 9.18 8.57
C LYS A 25 3.17 8.10 8.64
N PHE A 26 3.38 7.37 7.55
CA PHE A 26 4.33 6.24 7.50
C PHE A 26 5.74 6.61 7.05
N LYS A 27 6.00 7.89 6.72
CA LYS A 27 7.31 8.36 6.25
C LYS A 27 8.47 7.98 7.17
N TYR A 28 8.23 7.93 8.48
CA TYR A 28 9.25 7.62 9.49
C TYR A 28 9.29 6.13 9.88
N GLU A 29 8.28 5.34 9.53
CA GLU A 29 8.22 3.89 9.84
C GLU A 29 8.98 3.02 8.83
N ILE A 30 9.49 3.63 7.77
CA ILE A 30 10.22 2.96 6.67
C ILE A 30 11.64 2.54 7.08
N SER A 31 12.14 2.93 8.26
CA SER A 31 13.52 2.65 8.67
C SER A 31 13.83 1.16 8.77
N GLY A 32 14.85 0.69 8.05
CA GLY A 32 15.39 -0.67 8.14
C GLY A 32 15.08 -1.60 6.96
N ASN A 33 14.37 -1.12 5.94
CA ASN A 33 14.22 -1.77 4.63
C ASN A 33 14.49 -0.75 3.52
N ASP A 34 14.89 -1.21 2.34
CA ASP A 34 14.98 -0.37 1.15
C ASP A 34 13.56 -0.22 0.60
N VAL A 35 12.86 0.85 0.98
CA VAL A 35 11.49 1.14 0.52
C VAL A 35 11.49 2.38 -0.36
N GLU A 36 10.95 2.22 -1.56
CA GLU A 36 10.73 3.28 -2.52
C GLU A 36 9.23 3.49 -2.68
N VAL A 37 8.77 4.74 -2.52
CA VAL A 37 7.36 5.12 -2.71
C VAL A 37 7.28 6.13 -3.85
N THR A 38 6.67 5.71 -4.94
CA THR A 38 6.46 6.54 -6.14
C THR A 38 5.00 6.97 -6.23
N LYS A 39 4.76 8.28 -6.31
CA LYS A 39 3.42 8.80 -6.60
C LYS A 39 3.12 8.62 -8.09
N ILE A 40 1.93 8.14 -8.40
CA ILE A 40 1.38 8.06 -9.76
C ILE A 40 0.10 8.89 -9.83
N THR A 41 -0.46 9.08 -11.03
CA THR A 41 -1.65 9.94 -11.25
C THR A 41 -2.80 9.57 -10.32
N ASP A 42 -3.05 8.28 -10.16
CA ASP A 42 -4.23 7.77 -9.47
C ASP A 42 -3.89 7.09 -8.13
N GLY A 43 -2.70 7.34 -7.58
CA GLY A 43 -2.29 6.78 -6.29
C GLY A 43 -0.80 6.56 -6.16
N TYR A 44 -0.39 5.34 -5.75
CA TYR A 44 0.97 5.06 -5.31
C TYR A 44 1.48 3.68 -5.75
N LYS A 45 2.78 3.64 -6.08
CA LYS A 45 3.56 2.42 -6.18
C LYS A 45 4.55 2.35 -5.02
N VAL A 46 4.69 1.17 -4.43
CA VAL A 46 5.60 0.89 -3.33
C VAL A 46 6.44 -0.30 -3.70
N HIS A 47 7.75 -0.12 -3.75
CA HIS A 47 8.71 -1.20 -3.79
C HIS A 47 9.36 -1.31 -2.41
N ALA A 48 9.36 -2.49 -1.81
CA ALA A 48 10.03 -2.75 -0.56
C ALA A 48 10.93 -3.97 -0.70
N GLU A 49 12.23 -3.78 -0.48
CA GLU A 49 13.23 -4.83 -0.54
C GLU A 49 13.92 -5.00 0.80
N LYS A 50 14.15 -6.27 1.15
CA LYS A 50 14.97 -6.64 2.30
C LYS A 50 15.98 -7.69 1.92
N ARG A 51 17.25 -7.37 2.10
CA ARG A 51 18.36 -8.29 1.88
C ARG A 51 18.75 -9.00 3.16
N PHE A 52 18.48 -10.31 3.20
CA PHE A 52 19.02 -11.25 4.19
C PHE A 52 19.80 -12.35 3.45
N ILE A 53 19.89 -13.55 4.02
CA ILE A 53 20.40 -14.77 3.34
C ILE A 53 19.65 -15.03 2.03
N VAL A 54 18.36 -14.68 1.99
CA VAL A 54 17.51 -14.65 0.79
C VAL A 54 16.98 -13.22 0.63
N LYS A 55 16.87 -12.76 -0.62
CA LYS A 55 16.29 -11.46 -0.96
C LYS A 55 14.77 -11.58 -0.97
N PHE A 56 14.10 -10.79 -0.13
CA PHE A 56 12.65 -10.66 -0.14
C PHE A 56 12.24 -9.31 -0.73
N HIS A 57 11.23 -9.31 -1.58
CA HIS A 57 10.65 -8.09 -2.14
C HIS A 57 9.12 -8.12 -2.07
N VAL A 58 8.54 -6.92 -2.02
CA VAL A 58 7.12 -6.66 -2.22
C VAL A 58 7.01 -5.46 -3.16
N ASP A 59 6.31 -5.66 -4.26
CA ASP A 59 5.94 -4.63 -5.21
C ASP A 59 4.43 -4.44 -5.10
N ALA A 60 3.97 -3.28 -4.64
CA ALA A 60 2.57 -2.99 -4.42
C ALA A 60 2.13 -1.73 -5.15
N GLU A 61 0.87 -1.69 -5.56
CA GLU A 61 0.23 -0.54 -6.18
C GLU A 61 -1.13 -0.30 -5.53
N ILE A 62 -1.40 0.95 -5.16
CA ILE A 62 -2.67 1.42 -4.60
C ILE A 62 -3.24 2.47 -5.53
N ILE A 63 -4.43 2.22 -6.07
CA ILE A 63 -5.13 3.11 -6.99
C ILE A 63 -6.44 3.56 -6.33
N ALA A 64 -6.64 4.87 -6.21
CA ALA A 64 -7.91 5.45 -5.81
C ALA A 64 -8.85 5.57 -7.01
N ARG A 65 -10.07 5.05 -6.84
CA ARG A 65 -11.19 5.18 -7.80
C ARG A 65 -12.40 5.72 -7.05
N ASP A 66 -13.44 6.14 -7.77
CA ASP A 66 -14.66 6.61 -7.12
C ASP A 66 -15.27 5.48 -6.27
N GLY A 67 -15.35 5.72 -4.96
CA GLY A 67 -15.93 4.78 -4.01
C GLY A 67 -15.07 3.58 -3.63
N GLU A 68 -13.80 3.47 -4.06
CA GLU A 68 -12.96 2.31 -3.75
C GLU A 68 -11.45 2.56 -3.86
N TYR A 69 -10.66 1.75 -3.15
CA TYR A 69 -9.25 1.55 -3.44
C TYR A 69 -9.04 0.20 -4.12
N GLU A 70 -8.28 0.20 -5.22
CA GLU A 70 -7.74 -0.99 -5.83
C GLU A 70 -6.29 -1.19 -5.37
N LEU A 71 -6.02 -2.30 -4.72
CA LEU A 71 -4.72 -2.67 -4.19
C LEU A 71 -4.22 -3.92 -4.93
N SER A 72 -3.06 -3.83 -5.57
CA SER A 72 -2.39 -4.97 -6.21
C SER A 72 -0.99 -5.15 -5.65
N TRP A 73 -0.51 -6.40 -5.61
CA TRP A 73 0.85 -6.67 -5.15
C TRP A 73 1.43 -7.98 -5.71
N GLU A 74 2.76 -7.97 -5.85
CA GLU A 74 3.61 -9.11 -6.18
C GLU A 74 4.71 -9.22 -5.13
N THR A 75 5.05 -10.45 -4.73
CA THR A 75 6.03 -10.67 -3.67
C THR A 75 6.54 -12.10 -3.67
N ASN A 76 7.80 -12.27 -3.27
CA ASN A 76 8.39 -13.57 -2.94
C ASN A 76 8.55 -13.78 -1.41
N ALA A 77 7.97 -12.89 -0.59
CA ALA A 77 8.02 -12.97 0.86
C ALA A 77 7.15 -14.12 1.40
N PRO A 78 7.43 -14.61 2.63
CA PRO A 78 6.64 -15.68 3.24
C PRO A 78 5.15 -15.30 3.33
N PRO A 79 4.21 -16.18 2.92
CA PRO A 79 2.78 -15.85 2.82
C PRO A 79 2.18 -15.24 4.09
N GLY A 80 2.51 -15.76 5.28
CA GLY A 80 1.99 -15.23 6.55
C GLY A 80 2.42 -13.78 6.83
N LYS A 81 3.64 -13.38 6.42
CA LYS A 81 4.10 -11.99 6.57
C LYS A 81 3.37 -11.05 5.61
N VAL A 82 3.07 -11.55 4.41
CA VAL A 82 2.28 -10.81 3.42
C VAL A 82 0.86 -10.62 3.93
N GLU A 83 0.22 -11.66 4.46
CA GLU A 83 -1.14 -11.59 5.01
C GLU A 83 -1.27 -10.57 6.15
N ASP A 84 -0.34 -10.61 7.11
CA ASP A 84 -0.28 -9.64 8.22
C ASP A 84 -0.13 -8.20 7.71
N ALA A 85 0.73 -7.97 6.72
CA ALA A 85 0.95 -6.66 6.13
C ALA A 85 -0.30 -6.16 5.39
N MET A 86 -0.93 -7.03 4.60
CA MET A 86 -2.15 -6.72 3.85
C MET A 86 -3.31 -6.37 4.78
N LYS A 87 -3.46 -7.08 5.89
CA LYS A 87 -4.48 -6.79 6.91
C LYS A 87 -4.29 -5.41 7.54
N LYS A 88 -3.04 -5.01 7.82
CA LYS A 88 -2.74 -3.66 8.34
C LYS A 88 -3.04 -2.57 7.32
N ILE A 89 -2.69 -2.78 6.05
CA ILE A 89 -3.00 -1.85 4.96
C ILE A 89 -4.51 -1.67 4.85
N GLU A 90 -5.26 -2.77 4.82
CA GLU A 90 -6.73 -2.74 4.75
C GLU A 90 -7.35 -1.98 5.92
N GLN A 91 -6.98 -2.30 7.15
CA GLN A 91 -7.49 -1.59 8.34
C GLN A 91 -7.17 -0.10 8.28
N THR A 92 -5.98 0.25 7.81
CA THR A 92 -5.55 1.64 7.72
C THR A 92 -6.34 2.38 6.65
N LEU A 93 -6.47 1.81 5.45
CA LEU A 93 -7.27 2.40 4.37
C LEU A 93 -8.75 2.48 4.78
N GLN A 94 -9.29 1.52 5.52
CA GLN A 94 -10.64 1.54 6.08
C GLN A 94 -10.86 2.64 7.12
N ALA A 95 -9.82 3.07 7.84
CA ALA A 95 -9.93 4.13 8.85
C ALA A 95 -9.96 5.56 8.27
N PHE A 96 -9.47 5.76 7.04
CA PHE A 96 -9.46 7.06 6.34
C PHE A 96 -10.77 7.36 5.61
#